data_AF-A0A099LNC0-F1
#
_entry.id   AF-A0A099LNC0-F1
#
_cell.length_a   1.000
_cell.length_b   1.000
_cell.length_c   1.000
_cell.angle_alpha   90.00
_cell.angle_beta   90.00
_cell.angle_gamma   90.00
#
_symmetry.space_group_name_H-M   'P 1'
#
loop_
_entity.id
_entity.type
_entity.pdbx_description
1 polymer ?
#
loop_
_entity_poly.entity_id
_entity_poly.type
_entity_poly.pdbx_seq_one_letter_code
_entity_poly.pdbx_strand_id
1 'polypeptide(L)'
;MSEHKTLLKNGMWSNNPALVQLLGLCPLLAVSSTVTNALGLGIATLLVLVGSNVSVSLIRNHVPKEIRIPVFVMIIASLVSCVQLLMNAYAYGLYLSLGIFIPLIVTNCIIIGRAEAYASKNEVLPAALDGFWMGMGMTSVLVVLGAMREVLGNGTLFDGADLLLGDWAAALRIEIFHFDTSFLLALLPPGAFIGVGFLIALKNVIDANLKARQPQQEKPAIERARVTNA
;
A
#
# COMPACT_ATOMS: atom_id res chain seq x y z
N MET A 1 -1.11 14.28 23.35
CA MET A 1 -1.69 14.62 22.03
C MET A 1 -1.58 13.41 21.11
N SER A 2 -2.64 12.60 21.13
CA SER A 2 -3.09 11.64 20.11
C SER A 2 -2.03 10.73 19.47
N GLU A 3 -1.79 9.58 20.09
CA GLU A 3 -1.12 8.41 19.51
C GLU A 3 -1.64 8.08 18.09
N HIS A 4 -2.94 8.31 17.86
CA HIS A 4 -3.58 8.19 16.55
C HIS A 4 -3.04 9.19 15.51
N LYS A 5 -2.73 10.44 15.87
CA LYS A 5 -2.14 11.43 14.95
C LYS A 5 -0.71 11.06 14.55
N THR A 6 0.07 10.46 15.44
CA THR A 6 1.41 9.94 15.12
C THR A 6 1.31 8.72 14.21
N LEU A 7 0.38 7.81 14.45
CA LEU A 7 0.12 6.65 13.57
C LEU A 7 -0.36 7.07 12.18
N LEU A 8 -1.28 8.04 12.10
CA LEU A 8 -1.72 8.73 10.88
C LEU A 8 -0.55 9.29 10.06
N LYS A 9 0.30 10.09 10.72
CA LYS A 9 1.42 10.76 10.09
C LYS A 9 2.50 9.77 9.63
N ASN A 10 2.68 8.69 10.41
CA ASN A 10 3.62 7.62 10.10
C ASN A 10 3.13 6.75 8.93
N GLY A 11 1.88 6.30 8.92
CA GLY A 11 1.37 5.42 7.85
C GLY A 11 1.28 6.12 6.48
N MET A 12 0.92 7.40 6.44
CA MET A 12 0.74 8.13 5.18
C MET A 12 2.00 8.84 4.65
N TRP A 13 2.86 9.37 5.52
CA TRP A 13 3.98 10.23 5.08
C TRP A 13 5.36 9.73 5.54
N SER A 14 5.56 9.47 6.83
CA SER A 14 6.91 9.22 7.38
C SER A 14 7.41 7.78 7.22
N ASN A 15 6.49 6.82 7.12
CA ASN A 15 6.74 5.37 7.10
C ASN A 15 5.85 4.68 6.06
N ASN A 16 5.56 5.37 4.95
CA ASN A 16 4.72 4.82 3.90
C ASN A 16 5.34 3.53 3.33
N PRO A 17 4.63 2.39 3.37
CA PRO A 17 5.17 1.08 3.03
C PRO A 17 5.72 1.00 1.59
N ALA A 18 5.11 1.71 0.64
CA ALA A 18 5.53 1.69 -0.75
C ALA A 18 6.69 2.65 -1.04
N LEU A 19 6.68 3.86 -0.46
CA LEU A 19 7.67 4.92 -0.78
C LEU A 19 8.91 4.88 0.10
N VAL A 20 8.80 4.40 1.35
CA VAL A 20 9.89 4.40 2.33
C VAL A 20 10.40 2.99 2.60
N GLN A 21 9.49 2.01 2.66
CA GLN A 21 9.86 0.63 3.00
C GLN A 21 10.11 -0.24 1.75
N LEU A 22 9.66 0.20 0.56
CA LEU A 22 9.70 -0.58 -0.68
C LEU A 22 9.04 -1.98 -0.55
N LEU A 23 8.10 -2.13 0.38
CA LEU A 23 7.32 -3.36 0.57
C LEU A 23 6.04 -3.29 -0.27
N GLY A 24 5.70 -4.40 -0.93
CA GLY A 24 4.48 -4.49 -1.76
C GLY A 24 4.66 -4.08 -3.23
N LEU A 25 5.89 -4.09 -3.73
CA LEU A 25 6.18 -3.79 -5.14
C LEU A 25 5.52 -4.78 -6.12
N CYS A 26 5.37 -6.05 -5.76
CA CYS A 26 4.79 -7.08 -6.64
C CYS A 26 3.38 -6.72 -7.16
N PRO A 27 2.38 -6.47 -6.28
CA PRO A 27 1.06 -6.03 -6.75
C PRO A 27 1.08 -4.63 -7.36
N LEU A 28 1.98 -3.77 -6.86
CA LEU A 28 2.09 -2.39 -7.32
C LEU A 28 2.53 -2.30 -8.77
N LEU A 29 3.52 -3.08 -9.18
CA LEU A 29 4.02 -3.07 -10.56
C LEU A 29 3.05 -3.76 -11.53
N ALA A 30 2.36 -4.80 -11.07
CA ALA A 30 1.48 -5.62 -11.90
C ALA A 30 0.12 -4.96 -12.21
N VAL A 31 -0.49 -4.27 -11.24
CA VAL A 31 -1.92 -3.86 -11.33
C VAL A 31 -2.12 -2.34 -11.38
N SER A 32 -1.06 -1.53 -11.34
CA SER A 32 -1.16 -0.07 -11.46
C SER A 32 -1.26 0.46 -12.89
N SER A 33 -1.77 -0.33 -13.84
CA SER A 33 -1.99 0.14 -15.22
C SER A 33 -3.17 1.11 -15.33
N THR A 34 -4.20 0.93 -14.50
CA THR A 34 -5.39 1.80 -14.44
C THR A 34 -5.71 2.16 -12.98
N VAL A 35 -6.33 3.32 -12.77
CA VAL A 35 -6.81 3.82 -11.47
C VAL A 35 -7.83 2.87 -10.87
N THR A 36 -8.73 2.35 -11.70
CA THR A 36 -9.84 1.48 -11.28
C THR A 36 -9.35 0.15 -10.71
N ASN A 37 -8.41 -0.50 -11.39
CA ASN A 37 -7.78 -1.72 -10.92
C ASN A 37 -6.89 -1.46 -9.70
N ALA A 38 -6.14 -0.35 -9.70
CA ALA A 38 -5.29 0.05 -8.58
C ALA A 38 -6.11 0.32 -7.31
N LEU A 39 -7.26 0.98 -7.43
CA LEU A 39 -8.17 1.27 -6.33
C LEU A 39 -8.85 0.00 -5.83
N GLY A 40 -9.34 -0.85 -6.73
CA GLY A 40 -9.93 -2.15 -6.40
C GLY A 40 -8.97 -3.05 -5.62
N LEU A 41 -7.75 -3.23 -6.13
CA LEU A 41 -6.73 -4.03 -5.47
C LEU A 41 -6.27 -3.39 -4.15
N GLY A 42 -6.16 -2.06 -4.11
CA GLY A 42 -5.79 -1.31 -2.92
C GLY A 42 -6.80 -1.48 -1.79
N ILE A 43 -8.10 -1.42 -2.08
CA ILE A 43 -9.16 -1.63 -1.08
C ILE A 43 -9.19 -3.09 -0.63
N ALA A 44 -9.07 -4.05 -1.56
CA ALA A 44 -8.99 -5.47 -1.21
C ALA A 44 -7.81 -5.76 -0.28
N THR A 45 -6.64 -5.21 -0.60
CA THR A 45 -5.42 -5.36 0.22
C THR A 45 -5.57 -4.70 1.59
N LEU A 46 -6.21 -3.53 1.68
CA LEU A 46 -6.49 -2.86 2.95
C LEU A 46 -7.37 -3.71 3.86
N LEU A 47 -8.46 -4.27 3.33
CA LEU A 47 -9.35 -5.15 4.10
C LEU A 47 -8.63 -6.40 4.60
N VAL A 48 -7.83 -7.04 3.75
CA VAL A 48 -7.02 -8.20 4.13
C VAL A 48 -5.99 -7.83 5.19
N LEU A 49 -5.30 -6.70 5.05
CA LEU A 49 -4.26 -6.26 5.99
C LEU A 49 -4.82 -5.96 7.38
N VAL A 50 -5.97 -5.30 7.47
CA VAL A 50 -6.67 -5.06 8.73
C VAL A 50 -7.11 -6.39 9.35
N GLY A 51 -7.79 -7.23 8.55
CA GLY A 51 -8.29 -8.53 9.01
C GLY A 51 -7.18 -9.48 9.46
N SER A 52 -6.06 -9.52 8.75
CA SER A 52 -4.91 -10.35 9.10
C SER A 52 -4.24 -9.85 10.37
N ASN A 53 -4.07 -8.53 10.54
CA ASN A 53 -3.47 -7.98 11.75
C ASN A 53 -4.33 -8.24 13.00
N VAL A 54 -5.65 -8.11 12.88
CA VAL A 54 -6.60 -8.45 13.95
C VAL A 54 -6.50 -9.93 14.32
N SER A 55 -6.57 -10.81 13.31
CA SER A 55 -6.55 -12.26 13.50
C SER A 55 -5.23 -12.75 14.10
N VAL A 56 -4.11 -12.22 13.61
CA VAL A 56 -2.76 -12.55 14.10
C VAL A 56 -2.57 -12.07 15.53
N SER A 57 -3.04 -10.86 15.88
CA SER A 57 -2.95 -10.34 17.24
C SER A 57 -3.77 -11.16 18.24
N LEU A 58 -4.93 -11.70 17.81
CA LEU A 58 -5.77 -12.59 18.63
C LEU A 58 -5.09 -13.93 18.90
N ILE A 59 -4.47 -14.53 17.88
CA ILE A 59 -3.89 -15.88 17.99
C ILE A 59 -2.44 -15.89 18.49
N ARG A 60 -1.79 -14.72 18.62
CA ARG A 60 -0.35 -14.58 18.91
C ARG A 60 0.16 -15.40 20.11
N ASN A 61 -0.68 -15.59 21.14
CA ASN A 61 -0.31 -16.31 22.37
C ASN A 61 -0.32 -17.83 22.21
N HIS A 62 -0.99 -18.35 21.18
CA HIS A 62 -1.13 -19.79 20.93
C HIS A 62 -0.15 -20.31 19.87
N VAL A 63 0.56 -19.42 19.17
CA VAL A 63 1.43 -19.78 18.04
C VAL A 63 2.89 -19.92 18.48
N PRO A 64 3.51 -21.11 18.31
CA PRO A 64 4.94 -21.30 18.55
C PRO A 64 5.79 -20.42 17.61
N LYS A 65 6.97 -19.99 18.06
CA LYS A 65 7.83 -19.10 17.27
C LYS A 65 8.36 -19.78 16.00
N GLU A 66 8.51 -21.10 16.05
CA GLU A 66 9.10 -21.92 14.99
C GLU A 66 8.21 -22.03 13.75
N ILE A 67 6.88 -21.98 13.92
CA ILE A 67 5.90 -22.16 12.84
C ILE A 67 5.06 -20.90 12.57
N ARG A 68 5.51 -19.76 13.08
CA ARG A 68 4.83 -18.46 12.97
C ARG A 68 4.48 -18.07 11.53
N ILE A 69 5.47 -18.04 10.64
CA ILE A 69 5.30 -17.51 9.28
C ILE A 69 4.28 -18.37 8.50
N PRO A 70 4.38 -19.71 8.48
CA PRO A 70 3.36 -20.56 7.84
C PRO A 70 1.95 -20.32 8.38
N VAL A 71 1.78 -20.21 9.71
CA VAL A 71 0.46 -19.96 10.31
C VAL A 71 -0.11 -18.61 9.86
N PHE A 72 0.71 -17.55 9.82
CA PHE A 72 0.25 -16.24 9.37
C PHE A 72 -0.14 -16.25 7.89
N VAL A 73 0.64 -16.93 7.04
CA VAL A 73 0.30 -17.08 5.61
C VAL A 73 -1.01 -17.85 5.42
N MET A 74 -1.29 -18.89 6.22
CA MET A 74 -2.58 -19.59 6.15
C MET A 74 -3.76 -18.69 6.54
N ILE A 75 -3.63 -17.86 7.58
CA ILE A 75 -4.65 -16.90 7.99
C ILE A 75 -4.89 -15.85 6.88
N ILE A 76 -3.82 -15.36 6.26
CA ILE A 76 -3.93 -14.40 5.15
C ILE A 76 -4.61 -15.08 3.94
N ALA A 77 -4.23 -16.32 3.60
CA ALA A 77 -4.79 -17.05 2.48
C ALA A 77 -6.30 -17.31 2.62
N SER A 78 -6.77 -17.63 3.83
CA SER A 78 -8.21 -17.82 4.08
C SER A 78 -8.97 -16.50 3.95
N LEU A 79 -8.44 -15.39 4.47
CA LEU A 79 -9.04 -14.06 4.32
C LEU A 79 -9.07 -13.60 2.86
N VAL A 80 -7.99 -13.80 2.11
CA VAL A 80 -7.93 -13.49 0.68
C VAL A 80 -8.93 -14.32 -0.10
N SER A 81 -9.11 -15.60 0.25
CA SER A 81 -10.13 -16.46 -0.37
C SER A 81 -11.55 -15.94 -0.11
N CYS A 82 -11.84 -15.46 1.10
CA CYS A 82 -13.12 -14.82 1.38
C CYS A 82 -13.33 -13.55 0.53
N VAL A 83 -12.30 -12.72 0.39
CA VAL A 83 -12.35 -11.50 -0.46
C VAL A 83 -12.53 -11.88 -1.94
N GLN A 84 -11.88 -12.95 -2.40
CA GLN A 84 -12.02 -13.47 -3.76
C GLN A 84 -13.48 -13.83 -4.07
N LEU A 85 -14.13 -14.57 -3.17
CA LEU A 85 -15.54 -14.95 -3.32
C LEU A 85 -16.47 -13.73 -3.27
N LEU A 86 -16.17 -12.77 -2.40
CA LEU A 86 -16.94 -11.53 -2.28
C LEU A 86 -16.83 -10.67 -3.56
N MET A 87 -15.63 -10.56 -4.14
CA MET A 87 -15.43 -9.90 -5.44
C MET A 87 -16.18 -10.60 -6.56
N ASN A 88 -16.16 -11.94 -6.61
CA ASN A 88 -16.90 -12.69 -7.63
C ASN A 88 -18.43 -12.43 -7.53
N ALA A 89 -18.96 -12.27 -6.31
CA ALA A 89 -20.39 -12.03 -6.09
C ALA A 89 -20.83 -10.58 -6.38
N TYR A 90 -20.03 -9.57 -5.99
CA TYR A 90 -20.46 -8.16 -6.03
C TYR A 90 -19.76 -7.32 -7.10
N ALA A 91 -18.59 -7.74 -7.59
CA ALA A 91 -17.73 -6.97 -8.50
C ALA A 91 -17.14 -7.87 -9.60
N TYR A 92 -18.01 -8.56 -10.34
CA TYR A 92 -17.60 -9.58 -11.32
C TYR A 92 -16.66 -9.04 -12.42
N GLY A 93 -16.88 -7.80 -12.88
CA GLY A 93 -16.00 -7.16 -13.85
C GLY A 93 -14.56 -6.99 -13.33
N LEU A 94 -14.42 -6.58 -12.07
CA LEU A 94 -13.13 -6.48 -11.40
C LEU A 94 -12.52 -7.86 -11.15
N TYR A 95 -13.34 -8.87 -10.83
CA TYR A 95 -12.90 -10.26 -10.66
C TYR A 95 -12.29 -10.84 -11.94
N LEU A 96 -12.86 -10.56 -13.12
CA LEU A 96 -12.30 -11.02 -14.39
C LEU A 96 -10.92 -10.43 -14.68
N SER A 97 -10.69 -9.17 -14.32
CA SER A 97 -9.40 -8.49 -14.53
C SER A 97 -8.37 -8.80 -13.44
N LEU A 98 -8.79 -8.83 -12.17
CA LEU A 98 -7.89 -8.99 -11.02
C LEU A 98 -7.74 -10.44 -10.55
N GLY A 99 -8.57 -11.38 -11.03
CA GLY A 99 -8.66 -12.74 -10.51
C GLY A 99 -7.32 -13.48 -10.41
N ILE A 100 -6.45 -13.30 -11.40
CA ILE A 100 -5.09 -13.89 -11.42
C ILE A 100 -4.13 -13.19 -10.43
N PHE A 101 -4.41 -11.93 -10.10
CA PHE A 101 -3.60 -11.13 -9.18
C PHE A 101 -4.04 -11.24 -7.72
N ILE A 102 -5.23 -11.80 -7.43
CA ILE A 102 -5.70 -12.00 -6.04
C ILE A 102 -4.73 -12.88 -5.21
N PRO A 103 -4.15 -13.98 -5.73
CA PRO A 103 -3.11 -14.73 -5.02
C PRO A 103 -1.86 -13.91 -4.67
N LEU A 104 -1.55 -12.83 -5.40
CA LEU A 104 -0.42 -11.94 -5.07
C LEU A 104 -0.66 -11.14 -3.78
N ILE A 105 -1.92 -11.04 -3.33
CA ILE A 105 -2.22 -10.44 -2.03
C ILE A 105 -1.70 -11.34 -0.91
N VAL A 106 -1.81 -12.68 -1.04
CA VAL A 106 -1.34 -13.64 -0.02
C VAL A 106 0.17 -13.54 0.19
N THR A 107 0.92 -13.39 -0.90
CA THR A 107 2.38 -13.30 -0.89
C THR A 107 2.89 -11.85 -0.77
N ASN A 108 2.00 -10.90 -0.50
CA ASN A 108 2.38 -9.50 -0.40
C ASN A 108 3.25 -9.26 0.84
N CYS A 109 4.47 -8.77 0.62
CA CYS A 109 5.46 -8.51 1.67
C CYS A 109 4.96 -7.52 2.72
N ILE A 110 4.08 -6.57 2.36
CA ILE A 110 3.49 -5.64 3.36
C ILE A 110 2.65 -6.39 4.39
N ILE A 111 1.85 -7.36 3.96
CA ILE A 111 0.89 -8.06 4.83
C ILE A 111 1.64 -8.96 5.79
N ILE A 112 2.56 -9.77 5.26
CA ILE A 112 3.41 -10.66 6.07
C ILE A 112 4.29 -9.82 7.01
N GLY A 113 4.93 -8.76 6.49
CA GLY A 113 5.83 -7.91 7.26
C GLY A 113 5.15 -7.19 8.42
N ARG A 114 3.93 -6.66 8.24
CA ARG A 114 3.17 -6.03 9.34
C ARG A 114 2.60 -7.05 10.31
N ALA A 115 2.12 -8.19 9.82
CA ALA A 115 1.65 -9.29 10.67
C ALA A 115 2.77 -9.77 11.62
N GLU A 116 3.98 -9.94 11.10
CA GLU A 116 5.13 -10.37 11.90
C GLU A 116 5.69 -9.26 12.79
N ALA A 117 5.99 -8.08 12.24
CA ALA A 117 6.70 -7.03 12.97
C ALA A 117 5.82 -6.33 14.02
N TYR A 118 4.52 -6.19 13.75
CA TYR A 118 3.60 -5.40 14.58
C TYR A 118 2.49 -6.24 15.21
N ALA A 119 1.67 -6.95 14.42
CA ALA A 119 0.50 -7.65 14.95
C ALA A 119 0.86 -8.76 15.94
N SER A 120 1.99 -9.45 15.72
CA SER A 120 2.44 -10.52 16.60
C SER A 120 2.92 -10.06 17.99
N LYS A 121 3.13 -8.75 18.18
CA LYS A 121 3.67 -8.15 19.42
C LYS A 121 2.71 -7.17 20.10
N ASN A 122 1.69 -6.69 19.39
CA ASN A 122 0.74 -5.69 19.88
C ASN A 122 -0.68 -6.27 20.03
N GLU A 123 -1.50 -5.61 20.85
CA GLU A 123 -2.90 -5.96 21.06
C GLU A 123 -3.77 -5.68 19.82
N VAL A 124 -5.01 -6.19 19.84
CA VAL A 124 -5.89 -6.22 18.67
C VAL A 124 -6.23 -4.81 18.17
N LEU A 125 -6.56 -3.90 19.07
CA LEU A 125 -6.89 -2.50 18.75
C LEU A 125 -5.74 -1.75 18.05
N PRO A 126 -4.51 -1.70 18.62
CA PRO A 126 -3.40 -1.05 17.93
C PRO A 126 -3.02 -1.78 16.63
N ALA A 127 -3.10 -3.11 16.58
CA ALA A 127 -2.82 -3.89 15.36
C ALA A 127 -3.80 -3.58 14.21
N ALA A 128 -5.09 -3.41 14.52
CA ALA A 128 -6.11 -3.03 13.55
C ALA A 128 -5.85 -1.63 12.97
N LEU A 129 -5.54 -0.67 13.85
CA LEU A 129 -5.23 0.70 13.45
C LEU A 129 -3.95 0.75 12.59
N ASP A 130 -2.93 -0.01 12.94
CA ASP A 130 -1.72 -0.14 12.13
C ASP A 130 -2.03 -0.67 10.73
N GLY A 131 -2.81 -1.76 10.64
CA GLY A 131 -3.22 -2.34 9.36
C GLY A 131 -4.02 -1.35 8.51
N PHE A 132 -4.88 -0.56 9.15
CA PHE A 132 -5.70 0.44 8.46
C PHE A 132 -4.85 1.58 7.88
N TRP A 133 -3.95 2.17 8.69
CA TRP A 133 -3.10 3.27 8.23
C TRP A 133 -2.08 2.84 7.18
N MET A 134 -1.46 1.68 7.36
CA MET A 134 -0.50 1.13 6.39
C MET A 134 -1.20 0.71 5.09
N GLY A 135 -2.40 0.13 5.19
CA GLY A 135 -3.23 -0.22 4.05
C GLY A 135 -3.63 1.02 3.26
N MET A 136 -4.13 2.05 3.93
CA MET A 136 -4.50 3.32 3.30
C MET A 136 -3.30 4.00 2.62
N GLY A 137 -2.11 3.94 3.24
CA GLY A 137 -0.87 4.41 2.62
C GLY A 137 -0.55 3.67 1.32
N MET A 138 -0.65 2.34 1.31
CA MET A 138 -0.47 1.52 0.11
C MET A 138 -1.51 1.84 -0.98
N THR A 139 -2.79 1.91 -0.62
CA THR A 139 -3.88 2.26 -1.53
C THR A 139 -3.65 3.63 -2.16
N SER A 140 -3.24 4.64 -1.38
CA SER A 140 -2.96 5.99 -1.91
C SER A 140 -1.85 5.98 -2.96
N VAL A 141 -0.77 5.23 -2.73
CA VAL A 141 0.35 5.15 -3.68
C VAL A 141 -0.06 4.40 -4.94
N LEU A 142 -0.85 3.32 -4.81
CA LEU A 142 -1.42 2.60 -5.95
C LEU A 142 -2.30 3.51 -6.80
N VAL A 143 -3.19 4.27 -6.18
CA VAL A 143 -4.12 5.18 -6.89
C VAL A 143 -3.35 6.30 -7.58
N VAL A 144 -2.38 6.93 -6.90
CA VAL A 144 -1.56 7.99 -7.51
C VAL A 144 -0.73 7.45 -8.68
N LEU A 145 -0.11 6.27 -8.52
CA LEU A 145 0.68 5.67 -9.58
C LEU A 145 -0.19 5.21 -10.75
N GLY A 146 -1.35 4.61 -10.47
CA GLY A 146 -2.35 4.24 -11.47
C GLY A 146 -2.83 5.45 -12.25
N ALA A 147 -3.14 6.56 -11.57
CA ALA A 147 -3.56 7.81 -12.22
C ALA A 147 -2.46 8.38 -13.09
N MET A 148 -1.23 8.44 -12.59
CA MET A 148 -0.09 8.90 -13.37
C MET A 148 0.14 8.02 -14.62
N ARG A 149 0.07 6.69 -14.48
CA ARG A 149 0.30 5.76 -15.59
C ARG A 149 -0.84 5.77 -16.61
N GLU A 150 -2.08 5.94 -16.17
CA GLU A 150 -3.25 6.03 -17.05
C GLU A 150 -3.22 7.32 -17.88
N VAL A 151 -2.90 8.45 -17.24
CA VAL A 151 -2.75 9.74 -17.92
C VAL A 151 -1.60 9.71 -18.94
N LEU A 152 -0.45 9.12 -18.58
CA LEU A 152 0.71 9.04 -19.47
C LEU A 152 0.54 8.00 -20.59
N GLY A 153 -0.27 6.97 -20.37
CA GLY A 153 -0.46 5.86 -21.29
C GLY A 153 -1.56 6.08 -22.31
N ASN A 154 -2.74 6.49 -21.83
CA ASN A 154 -3.97 6.60 -22.62
C ASN A 154 -4.48 8.05 -22.74
N GLY A 155 -3.94 9.01 -21.99
CA GLY A 155 -4.40 10.42 -22.03
C GLY A 155 -5.78 10.66 -21.39
N THR A 156 -6.34 9.62 -20.75
CA THR A 156 -7.64 9.62 -20.07
C THR A 156 -7.46 9.55 -18.56
N LEU A 157 -8.43 10.11 -17.82
CA LEU A 157 -8.56 9.93 -16.37
C LEU A 157 -9.87 9.17 -16.10
N PHE A 158 -9.81 8.09 -15.31
CA PHE A 158 -10.93 7.22 -14.90
C PHE A 158 -11.49 6.29 -15.99
N ASP A 159 -10.63 5.71 -16.82
CA ASP A 159 -11.01 4.69 -17.77
C ASP A 159 -11.41 3.38 -17.04
N GLY A 160 -12.67 2.96 -17.21
CA GLY A 160 -13.27 1.81 -16.52
C GLY A 160 -13.94 2.12 -15.18
N ALA A 161 -14.22 3.39 -14.85
CA ALA A 161 -14.99 3.74 -13.64
C ALA A 161 -16.40 3.10 -13.63
N ASP A 162 -16.93 2.80 -14.81
CA ASP A 162 -18.18 2.06 -15.03
C ASP A 162 -18.16 0.66 -14.36
N LEU A 163 -16.98 0.03 -14.23
CA LEU A 163 -16.82 -1.28 -13.57
C LEU A 163 -16.87 -1.21 -12.04
N LEU A 164 -16.70 -0.03 -11.44
CA LEU A 164 -16.66 0.18 -9.97
C LEU A 164 -17.91 0.86 -9.40
N LEU A 165 -18.57 1.72 -10.18
CA LEU A 165 -19.62 2.62 -9.68
C LEU A 165 -20.94 2.57 -10.48
N GLY A 166 -21.02 1.72 -11.51
CA GLY A 166 -22.19 1.62 -12.41
C GLY A 166 -22.29 2.78 -13.41
N ASP A 167 -23.35 2.77 -14.23
CA ASP A 167 -23.58 3.70 -15.36
C ASP A 167 -23.51 5.21 -15.01
N TRP A 168 -23.57 5.57 -13.73
CA TRP A 168 -23.46 6.95 -13.25
C TRP A 168 -22.01 7.48 -13.21
N ALA A 169 -21.01 6.61 -13.30
CA ALA A 169 -19.59 7.00 -13.28
C ALA A 169 -18.98 7.22 -14.67
N ALA A 170 -19.73 6.95 -15.74
CA ALA A 170 -19.40 7.34 -17.12
C ALA A 170 -19.17 8.86 -17.24
N ALA A 171 -19.81 9.66 -16.38
CA ALA A 171 -19.68 11.12 -16.34
C ALA A 171 -18.36 11.63 -15.73
N LEU A 172 -17.54 10.75 -15.13
CA LEU A 172 -16.23 11.09 -14.57
C LEU A 172 -15.07 10.80 -15.54
N ARG A 173 -15.35 10.46 -16.80
CA ARG A 173 -14.34 10.42 -17.86
C ARG A 173 -13.92 11.86 -18.18
N ILE A 174 -12.73 12.23 -17.75
CA ILE A 174 -12.08 13.47 -18.20
C ILE A 174 -11.05 13.04 -19.24
N GLU A 175 -11.40 13.17 -20.52
CA GLU A 175 -10.46 13.04 -21.63
C GLU A 175 -9.63 14.34 -21.70
N ILE A 176 -8.35 14.28 -21.33
CA ILE A 176 -7.50 15.49 -21.26
C ILE A 176 -6.63 15.61 -22.52
N PHE A 177 -6.15 14.50 -23.13
CA PHE A 177 -5.34 14.56 -24.35
C PHE A 177 -5.47 13.33 -25.27
N HIS A 178 -5.66 13.55 -26.58
CA HIS A 178 -5.51 12.53 -27.62
C HIS A 178 -4.02 12.41 -28.00
N PHE A 179 -3.35 11.34 -27.55
CA PHE A 179 -2.09 10.90 -28.16
C PHE A 179 -2.39 9.72 -29.06
N ASP A 180 -2.18 9.88 -30.37
CA ASP A 180 -2.35 8.87 -31.44
C ASP A 180 -1.39 7.67 -31.31
N THR A 181 -0.51 7.68 -30.31
CA THR A 181 0.40 6.58 -29.97
C THR A 181 0.35 6.36 -28.47
N SER A 182 -0.37 5.34 -28.02
CA SER A 182 -0.27 4.86 -26.64
C SER A 182 1.21 4.66 -26.31
N PHE A 183 1.73 5.40 -25.34
CA PHE A 183 3.12 5.28 -24.92
C PHE A 183 3.26 3.93 -24.20
N LEU A 184 3.48 2.85 -24.97
CA LEU A 184 3.53 1.46 -24.49
C LEU A 184 4.49 1.30 -23.32
N LEU A 185 5.55 2.11 -23.28
CA LEU A 185 6.52 2.13 -22.18
C LEU A 185 5.92 2.55 -20.83
N ALA A 186 4.86 3.38 -20.80
CA ALA A 186 4.16 3.78 -19.57
C ALA A 186 3.20 2.69 -19.05
N LEU A 187 2.62 1.87 -19.94
CA LEU A 187 1.76 0.75 -19.57
C LEU A 187 2.53 -0.49 -19.13
N LEU A 188 3.78 -0.65 -19.56
CA LEU A 188 4.61 -1.80 -19.19
C LEU A 188 5.26 -1.62 -17.79
N PRO A 189 5.72 -2.72 -17.14
CA PRO A 189 6.43 -2.68 -15.85
C PRO A 189 7.55 -1.62 -15.72
N PRO A 190 8.41 -1.35 -16.73
CA PRO A 190 9.36 -0.24 -16.70
C PRO A 190 8.73 1.13 -16.39
N GLY A 191 7.53 1.43 -16.91
CA GLY A 191 6.82 2.67 -16.61
C GLY A 191 6.41 2.78 -15.14
N ALA A 192 6.06 1.66 -14.51
CA ALA A 192 5.77 1.61 -13.08
C ALA A 192 7.01 1.87 -12.23
N PHE A 193 8.17 1.29 -12.60
CA PHE A 193 9.44 1.57 -11.91
C PHE A 193 9.86 3.04 -12.01
N ILE A 194 9.74 3.63 -13.19
CA ILE A 194 10.05 5.05 -13.41
C ILE A 194 9.08 5.93 -12.61
N GLY A 195 7.78 5.61 -12.61
CA GLY A 195 6.78 6.35 -11.84
C GLY A 195 7.02 6.29 -10.34
N VAL A 196 7.32 5.10 -9.79
CA VAL A 196 7.72 4.95 -8.38
C VAL A 196 9.00 5.74 -8.08
N GLY A 197 9.99 5.69 -8.97
CA GLY A 197 11.22 6.46 -8.86
C GLY A 197 10.98 7.97 -8.76
N PHE A 198 10.11 8.51 -9.61
CA PHE A 198 9.71 9.92 -9.55
C PHE A 198 8.94 10.25 -8.27
N LEU A 199 8.03 9.39 -7.81
CA LEU A 199 7.33 9.59 -6.54
C LEU A 199 8.28 9.61 -5.34
N ILE A 200 9.27 8.72 -5.31
CA ILE A 200 10.30 8.70 -4.26
C ILE A 200 11.16 9.97 -4.34
N ALA A 201 11.57 10.40 -5.53
CA ALA A 201 12.35 11.63 -5.72
C ALA A 201 11.57 12.86 -5.25
N LEU A 202 10.30 12.98 -5.63
CA LEU A 202 9.41 14.06 -5.20
C LEU A 202 9.27 14.08 -3.67
N LYS A 203 9.01 12.92 -3.06
CA LYS A 203 8.90 12.75 -1.61
C LYS A 203 10.19 13.18 -0.90
N ASN A 204 11.36 12.79 -1.42
CA ASN A 204 12.65 13.18 -0.87
C ASN A 204 12.90 14.70 -0.96
N VAL A 205 12.50 15.34 -2.05
CA VAL A 205 12.58 16.81 -2.21
C VAL A 205 11.66 17.52 -1.21
N ILE A 206 10.42 17.05 -1.05
CA ILE A 206 9.47 17.63 -0.10
C ILE A 206 9.98 17.44 1.34
N ASP A 207 10.51 16.26 1.69
CA ASP A 207 11.10 15.99 3.00
C ASP A 207 12.33 16.85 3.28
N ALA A 208 13.18 17.10 2.27
CA ALA A 208 14.32 18.01 2.39
C ALA A 208 13.87 19.46 2.64
N ASN A 209 12.84 19.92 1.92
CA ASN A 209 12.26 21.25 2.12
C ASN A 209 11.57 21.41 3.49
N LEU A 210 10.89 20.37 3.98
CA LEU A 210 10.30 20.35 5.32
C LEU A 210 11.36 20.38 6.42
N LYS A 211 12.47 19.64 6.25
CA LYS A 211 13.62 19.70 7.17
C LYS A 211 14.31 21.06 7.16
N ALA A 212 14.44 21.70 5.99
CA ALA A 212 14.99 23.04 5.88
C ALA A 212 14.11 24.12 6.54
N ARG A 213 12.79 23.88 6.66
CA ARG A 213 11.84 24.75 7.36
C ARG A 213 11.73 24.49 8.86
N GLN A 214 12.29 23.40 9.37
CA GLN A 214 12.40 23.16 10.81
C GLN A 214 13.69 23.83 11.32
N PRO A 215 13.64 24.67 12.35
CA PRO A 215 14.87 25.19 12.96
C PRO A 215 15.71 23.98 13.42
N GLN A 216 16.99 23.97 13.03
CA GLN A 216 17.93 22.93 13.43
C GLN A 216 17.86 22.75 14.95
N GLN A 217 17.28 21.65 15.41
CA GLN A 217 17.51 21.20 16.77
C GLN A 217 18.98 20.83 16.83
N GLU A 218 19.74 21.64 17.56
CA GLU A 218 21.09 21.33 18.00
C GLU A 218 21.07 19.90 18.55
N LYS A 219 21.71 18.97 17.83
CA LYS A 219 21.94 17.64 18.36
C LYS A 219 22.73 17.85 19.66
N PRO A 220 22.23 17.43 20.84
CA PRO A 220 23.04 17.52 22.04
C PRO A 220 24.34 16.76 21.75
N ALA A 221 25.47 17.45 21.89
CA ALA A 221 26.78 16.87 21.72
C ALA A 221 26.82 15.66 22.66
N ILE A 222 26.91 14.46 22.08
CA ILE A 222 27.12 13.24 22.86
C ILE A 222 28.53 13.37 23.42
N GLU A 223 28.61 13.92 24.64
CA GLU A 223 29.83 13.95 25.42
C GLU A 223 30.22 12.49 25.64
N ARG A 224 31.23 12.04 24.90
CA ARG A 224 31.79 10.70 25.07
C ARG A 224 32.36 10.65 26.47
N ALA A 225 31.59 10.10 27.41
CA ALA A 225 32.10 9.75 28.73
C ALA A 225 33.31 8.85 28.53
N ARG A 226 34.51 9.41 28.72
CA ARG A 226 35.76 8.67 28.72
C ARG A 226 35.70 7.80 29.97
N VAL A 227 35.37 6.51 29.79
CA VAL A 227 35.48 5.51 30.85
C VAL A 227 36.97 5.32 31.15
N THR A 228 37.51 6.13 32.06
CA THR A 228 38.81 5.84 32.66
C THR A 228 38.56 4.80 33.74
N ASN A 229 38.86 3.54 33.40
CA ASN A 229 39.07 2.51 34.42
C ASN A 229 40.33 2.91 35.21
N ALA A 230 40.16 3.14 36.51
CA ALA A 230 41.23 3.23 37.49
C ALA A 230 41.04 2.08 38.48
#